data_AF-A0AAW1BKK9-F1
#
_entry.id   AF-A0AAW1BKK9-F1
#
_cell.length_a   1.000
_cell.length_b   1.000
_cell.length_c   1.000
_cell.angle_alpha   90.00
_cell.angle_beta   90.00
_cell.angle_gamma   90.00
#
_symmetry.space_group_name_H-M   'P 1'
#
loop_
_entity.id
_entity.type
_entity.pdbx_description
1 polymer ?
#
loop_
_entity_poly.entity_id
_entity_poly.type
_entity_poly.pdbx_seq_one_letter_code
_entity_poly.pdbx_strand_id
1 'polypeptide(L)'
;MFQYHSEMGVRERDQKKWALIRNVNQALKVHTLLPGDYVWMDLRTRREFDVPIGAVVKLCDSGQIQVIDDEGNEHWVSPQNASHIKPMHPTSIHGVEDMIRLGDLNEAGILRNLLIRYWECLIYVSASPDGRVI
;
A
#
# COMPACT_ATOMS: atom_id res chain seq x y z
N MET A 1 21.77 -15.77 -32.64
CA MET A 1 21.33 -14.36 -32.48
C MET A 1 19.83 -14.18 -32.80
N PHE A 2 18.95 -15.08 -32.32
CA PHE A 2 17.50 -15.02 -32.64
C PHE A 2 16.57 -15.24 -31.44
N GLN A 3 17.10 -15.42 -30.23
CA GLN A 3 16.30 -15.78 -29.05
C GLN A 3 15.89 -14.58 -28.17
N TYR A 4 16.58 -13.44 -28.28
CA TYR A 4 16.33 -12.27 -27.43
C TYR A 4 15.12 -11.43 -27.84
N HIS A 5 14.71 -11.45 -29.12
CA HIS A 5 13.56 -10.64 -29.57
C HIS A 5 12.20 -11.28 -29.24
N SER A 6 12.11 -12.60 -29.07
CA SER A 6 10.83 -13.24 -28.71
C SER A 6 10.46 -13.01 -27.24
N GLU A 7 11.45 -13.02 -26.34
CA GLU A 7 11.22 -12.83 -24.89
C GLU A 7 10.78 -11.41 -24.55
N MET A 8 11.32 -10.40 -25.26
CA MET A 8 10.91 -9.00 -25.11
C MET A 8 9.45 -8.79 -25.55
N GLY A 9 9.03 -9.45 -26.64
CA GLY A 9 7.65 -9.41 -27.11
C GLY A 9 6.65 -10.16 -26.21
N VAL A 10 7.08 -11.19 -25.50
CA VAL A 10 6.26 -11.89 -24.48
C VAL A 10 6.08 -11.00 -23.25
N ARG A 11 7.19 -10.45 -22.73
CA ARG A 11 7.19 -9.59 -21.53
C ARG A 11 6.40 -8.30 -21.72
N GLU A 12 6.45 -7.69 -22.89
CA GLU A 12 5.65 -6.50 -23.20
C GLU A 12 4.15 -6.82 -23.33
N ARG A 13 3.79 -8.00 -23.88
CA ARG A 13 2.40 -8.47 -23.93
C ARG A 13 1.87 -8.78 -22.54
N ASP A 14 2.68 -9.39 -21.69
CA ASP A 14 2.33 -9.63 -20.29
C ASP A 14 2.13 -8.30 -19.57
N GLN A 15 3.03 -7.33 -19.74
CA GLN A 15 2.89 -6.00 -19.13
C GLN A 15 1.62 -5.27 -19.59
N LYS A 16 1.29 -5.32 -20.90
CA LYS A 16 0.05 -4.74 -21.45
C LYS A 16 -1.20 -5.48 -20.94
N LYS A 17 -1.13 -6.81 -20.83
CA LYS A 17 -2.20 -7.65 -20.27
C LYS A 17 -2.44 -7.32 -18.79
N TRP A 18 -1.37 -7.18 -18.00
CA TRP A 18 -1.43 -6.77 -16.61
C TRP A 18 -1.97 -5.35 -16.43
N ALA A 19 -1.58 -4.42 -17.31
CA ALA A 19 -2.14 -3.05 -17.32
C ALA A 19 -3.64 -3.03 -17.66
N LEU A 20 -4.08 -3.86 -18.62
CA LEU A 20 -5.49 -3.98 -18.99
C LEU A 20 -6.33 -4.55 -17.83
N ILE A 21 -5.82 -5.59 -17.16
CA ILE A 21 -6.48 -6.20 -15.98
C ILE A 21 -6.64 -5.17 -14.86
N ARG A 22 -5.61 -4.34 -14.60
CA ARG A 22 -5.69 -3.26 -13.61
C ARG A 22 -6.77 -2.23 -13.96
N ASN A 23 -6.87 -1.82 -15.22
CA ASN A 23 -7.88 -0.85 -15.67
C ASN A 23 -9.31 -1.40 -15.59
N VAL A 24 -9.50 -2.68 -15.88
CA VAL A 24 -10.81 -3.35 -15.74
C VAL A 24 -11.22 -3.45 -14.26
N ASN A 25 -10.28 -3.79 -13.37
CA ASN A 25 -10.52 -3.84 -11.93
C ASN A 25 -10.82 -2.45 -11.33
N GLN A 26 -10.31 -1.37 -11.93
CA GLN A 26 -10.63 0.00 -11.54
C GLN A 26 -12.06 0.41 -11.93
N ALA A 27 -12.63 -0.17 -13.00
CA ALA A 27 -13.94 0.19 -13.54
C ALA A 27 -15.12 -0.59 -12.94
N LEU A 28 -14.87 -1.76 -12.34
CA LEU A 28 -15.86 -2.60 -11.68
C LEU A 28 -15.63 -2.57 -10.17
N LYS A 29 -16.50 -1.89 -9.41
CA LYS A 29 -16.43 -1.61 -7.96
C LYS A 29 -16.50 -2.85 -7.04
N VAL A 30 -15.63 -3.82 -7.25
CA VAL A 30 -15.21 -4.81 -6.25
C VAL A 30 -13.71 -4.88 -6.40
N HIS A 31 -12.96 -4.18 -5.54
CA HIS A 31 -11.50 -4.19 -5.58
C HIS A 31 -11.03 -5.64 -5.45
N THR A 32 -10.72 -6.26 -6.58
CA THR A 32 -10.09 -7.57 -6.61
C THR A 32 -8.66 -7.34 -6.19
N LEU A 33 -8.37 -7.62 -4.91
CA LEU A 33 -7.04 -7.51 -4.34
C LEU A 33 -6.10 -8.47 -5.06
N LEU A 34 -4.91 -7.98 -5.40
CA LEU A 34 -3.85 -8.75 -6.04
C LEU A 34 -2.62 -8.77 -5.13
N PRO A 35 -1.77 -9.80 -5.24
CA PRO A 35 -0.44 -9.76 -4.63
C PRO A 35 0.32 -8.49 -5.03
N GLY A 36 0.86 -7.79 -4.02
CA GLY A 36 1.53 -6.50 -4.15
C GLY A 36 0.64 -5.28 -3.89
N ASP A 37 -0.68 -5.45 -3.74
CA ASP A 37 -1.56 -4.34 -3.36
C ASP A 37 -1.33 -3.94 -1.90
N TYR A 38 -1.28 -2.63 -1.66
CA TYR A 38 -1.20 -2.07 -0.32
C TYR A 38 -2.60 -1.81 0.22
N VAL A 39 -2.82 -2.20 1.46
CA VAL A 39 -4.14 -2.19 2.09
C VAL A 39 -4.07 -1.72 3.53
N TRP A 40 -5.12 -1.02 3.97
CA TRP A 40 -5.45 -0.81 5.37
C TRP A 40 -6.18 -2.03 5.90
N MET A 41 -5.75 -2.53 7.06
CA MET A 41 -6.38 -3.64 7.77
C MET A 41 -6.87 -3.16 9.15
N ASP A 42 -8.19 -3.20 9.37
CA ASP A 42 -8.79 -2.79 10.64
C ASP A 42 -8.48 -3.83 11.75
N LEU A 43 -7.99 -3.38 12.90
CA LEU A 43 -7.74 -4.24 14.05
C LEU A 43 -9.07 -4.65 14.72
N ARG A 44 -9.23 -5.95 15.00
CA ARG A 44 -10.48 -6.53 15.52
C ARG A 44 -10.76 -6.20 16.99
N THR A 45 -9.88 -5.47 17.67
CA THR A 45 -10.00 -5.18 19.11
C THR A 45 -11.11 -4.17 19.43
N ARG A 46 -11.57 -3.37 18.46
CA ARG A 46 -12.59 -2.30 18.61
C ARG A 46 -12.38 -1.43 19.85
N ARG A 47 -11.12 -1.16 20.19
CA ARG A 47 -10.76 -0.22 21.25
C ARG A 47 -10.82 1.21 20.70
N GLU A 48 -10.99 2.16 21.59
CA GLU A 48 -11.12 3.59 21.27
C GLU A 48 -9.94 4.15 20.48
N PHE A 49 -8.77 3.51 20.55
CA PHE A 49 -7.54 3.93 19.90
C PHE A 49 -7.05 2.96 18.82
N ASP A 50 -7.93 2.07 18.34
CA ASP A 50 -7.55 1.15 17.26
C ASP A 50 -7.49 1.91 15.94
N VAL A 51 -6.28 2.09 15.44
CA VAL A 51 -6.01 2.66 14.13
C VAL A 51 -5.75 1.52 13.14
N PRO A 52 -6.32 1.57 11.92
CA PRO A 52 -6.01 0.59 10.88
C PRO A 52 -4.50 0.54 10.62
N ILE A 53 -3.96 -0.67 10.47
CA ILE A 53 -2.55 -0.87 10.17
C ILE A 53 -2.33 -1.06 8.68
N GLY A 54 -1.17 -0.61 8.20
CA GLY A 54 -0.79 -0.81 6.82
C GLY A 54 -0.22 -2.20 6.57
N ALA A 55 -0.57 -2.77 5.42
CA ALA A 55 -0.08 -4.08 5.00
C ALA A 55 0.02 -4.21 3.49
N VAL A 56 0.78 -5.19 3.02
CA VAL A 56 0.88 -5.59 1.61
C VAL A 56 0.32 -7.00 1.42
N VAL A 57 -0.50 -7.18 0.38
CA VAL A 57 -1.05 -8.50 0.02
C VAL A 57 0.08 -9.37 -0.52
N LYS A 58 0.32 -10.50 0.13
CA LYS A 58 1.28 -11.52 -0.30
C LYS A 58 0.62 -12.58 -1.17
N LEU A 59 -0.55 -13.05 -0.75
CA LEU A 59 -1.35 -14.06 -1.44
C LEU A 59 -2.83 -13.67 -1.40
N CYS A 60 -3.53 -13.92 -2.50
CA CYS A 60 -4.98 -13.77 -2.58
C CYS A 60 -5.51 -14.85 -3.52
N ASP A 61 -5.96 -15.97 -2.94
CA ASP A 61 -6.47 -17.12 -3.66
C ASP A 61 -7.77 -17.59 -3.00
N SER A 62 -8.79 -17.91 -3.80
CA SER A 62 -10.02 -18.60 -3.37
C SER A 62 -10.68 -18.11 -2.07
N GLY A 63 -10.56 -16.81 -1.78
CA GLY A 63 -11.11 -16.16 -0.57
C GLY A 63 -10.19 -16.13 0.65
N GLN A 64 -9.00 -16.74 0.59
CA GLN A 64 -7.95 -16.59 1.59
C GLN A 64 -7.00 -15.46 1.17
N ILE A 65 -6.80 -14.51 2.08
CA ILE A 65 -5.89 -13.38 1.86
C ILE A 65 -4.80 -13.47 2.91
N GLN A 66 -3.54 -13.48 2.46
CA GLN A 66 -2.38 -13.32 3.33
C GLN A 66 -1.79 -11.95 3.10
N VAL A 67 -1.54 -11.22 4.19
CA VAL A 67 -0.87 -9.92 4.16
C VAL A 67 0.35 -9.91 5.07
N ILE A 68 1.30 -9.02 4.78
CA ILE A 68 2.42 -8.70 5.66
C ILE A 68 2.24 -7.24 6.09
N ASP A 69 2.19 -6.97 7.39
CA ASP A 69 2.04 -5.60 7.90
C ASP A 69 3.34 -4.78 7.77
N ASP A 70 3.25 -3.47 8.04
CA ASP A 70 4.40 -2.55 8.00
C ASP A 70 5.50 -2.89 9.04
N GLU A 71 5.20 -3.72 10.05
CA GLU A 71 6.17 -4.24 11.03
C GLU A 71 6.84 -5.55 10.57
N GLY A 72 6.36 -6.14 9.47
CA GLY A 72 6.86 -7.40 8.91
C GLY A 72 6.17 -8.65 9.43
N ASN A 73 5.09 -8.52 10.23
CA ASN A 73 4.33 -9.67 10.71
C ASN A 73 3.36 -10.19 9.64
N GLU A 74 3.22 -11.51 9.55
CA GLU A 74 2.28 -12.15 8.63
C GLU A 74 0.89 -12.32 9.26
N HIS A 75 -0.15 -11.97 8.50
CA HIS A 75 -1.54 -12.09 8.93
C HIS A 75 -2.38 -12.84 7.88
N TRP A 76 -3.19 -13.77 8.35
CA TRP A 76 -4.21 -14.43 7.53
C TRP A 76 -5.56 -13.77 7.76
N VAL A 77 -6.19 -13.31 6.69
CA VAL A 77 -7.52 -12.71 6.72
C VAL A 77 -8.52 -13.70 6.14
N SER A 78 -9.48 -14.10 6.98
CA SER A 78 -10.55 -14.99 6.58
C SER A 78 -11.56 -14.26 5.68
N PRO A 79 -12.32 -14.99 4.83
CA PRO A 79 -13.32 -14.39 3.96
C PRO A 79 -14.33 -13.48 4.69
N GLN A 80 -14.70 -13.83 5.93
CA GLN A 80 -15.65 -13.05 6.74
C GLN A 80 -15.10 -11.70 7.20
N ASN A 81 -13.76 -11.55 7.23
CA ASN A 81 -13.07 -10.33 7.62
C ASN A 81 -12.52 -9.57 6.40
N ALA A 82 -12.78 -10.03 5.17
CA ALA A 82 -12.28 -9.38 3.96
C ALA A 82 -12.81 -7.94 3.78
N SER A 83 -13.98 -7.62 4.34
CA SER A 83 -14.53 -6.25 4.36
C SER A 83 -13.73 -5.27 5.22
N HIS A 84 -12.88 -5.78 6.12
CA HIS A 84 -11.99 -4.98 6.97
C HIS A 84 -10.65 -4.68 6.29
N ILE A 85 -10.44 -5.17 5.06
CA ILE A 85 -9.32 -4.80 4.21
C ILE A 85 -9.80 -3.75 3.22
N LYS A 86 -9.13 -2.61 3.17
CA LYS A 86 -9.42 -1.51 2.24
C LYS A 86 -8.15 -1.16 1.46
N PRO A 87 -8.21 -0.93 0.14
CA PRO A 87 -7.03 -0.49 -0.60
C PRO A 87 -6.52 0.85 -0.05
N MET A 88 -5.20 1.02 0.01
CA MET A 88 -4.59 2.31 0.35
C MET A 88 -4.62 3.25 -0.85
N HIS A 89 -4.73 4.55 -0.57
CA HIS A 89 -4.44 5.57 -1.58
C HIS A 89 -2.92 5.61 -1.87
N PRO A 90 -2.48 5.79 -3.13
CA PRO A 90 -1.06 5.83 -3.48
C PRO A 90 -0.20 6.81 -2.69
N THR A 91 -0.76 7.96 -2.28
CA THR A 91 -0.03 8.95 -1.47
C THR A 91 0.17 8.49 -0.03
N SER A 92 -0.67 7.59 0.49
CA SER A 92 -0.47 6.96 1.79
C SER A 92 0.56 5.84 1.75
N ILE A 93 0.77 5.24 0.56
CA ILE A 93 1.78 4.20 0.32
C ILE A 93 3.20 4.80 0.34
N HIS A 94 3.40 5.85 -0.45
CA HIS A 94 4.71 6.47 -0.66
C HIS A 94 5.02 7.62 0.30
N GLY A 95 4.01 8.12 1.00
CA GLY A 95 4.10 9.34 1.79
C GLY A 95 4.06 10.61 0.94
N VAL A 96 3.95 11.74 1.64
CA VAL A 96 3.92 13.10 1.10
C VAL A 96 4.67 14.06 2.01
N GLU A 97 5.23 15.10 1.39
CA GLU A 97 5.87 16.19 2.13
C GLU A 97 4.86 17.06 2.88
N ASP A 98 3.81 17.48 2.17
CA ASP A 98 2.71 18.27 2.70
C ASP A 98 1.51 17.36 3.01
N MET A 99 1.23 17.17 4.30
CA MET A 99 0.25 16.19 4.77
C MET A 99 -1.19 16.52 4.34
N ILE A 100 -1.52 17.76 3.96
CA ILE A 100 -2.86 18.06 3.40
C ILE A 100 -3.10 17.38 2.05
N ARG A 101 -2.05 16.86 1.41
CA ARG A 101 -2.10 16.13 0.14
C ARG A 101 -2.26 14.62 0.30
N LEU A 102 -2.36 14.12 1.54
CA LEU A 102 -2.68 12.71 1.77
C LEU A 102 -4.07 12.39 1.23
N GLY A 103 -4.19 11.27 0.51
CA GLY A 103 -5.46 10.80 -0.02
C GLY A 103 -6.29 10.12 1.06
N ASP A 104 -5.63 9.41 1.98
CA ASP A 104 -6.23 8.91 3.20
C ASP A 104 -5.91 9.88 4.36
N LEU A 105 -6.57 11.03 4.39
CA LEU A 105 -6.40 12.03 5.45
C LEU A 105 -7.16 11.61 6.72
N ASN A 106 -6.76 10.47 7.29
CA ASN A 106 -7.23 9.91 8.56
C ASN A 106 -6.02 9.61 9.45
N GLU A 107 -6.28 9.15 10.69
CA GLU A 107 -5.21 8.88 11.66
C GLU A 107 -4.18 7.86 11.14
N ALA A 108 -4.62 6.78 10.48
CA ALA A 108 -3.73 5.77 9.90
C ALA A 108 -2.80 6.36 8.83
N GLY A 109 -3.36 7.14 7.90
CA GLY A 109 -2.59 7.79 6.84
C GLY A 109 -1.59 8.80 7.38
N ILE A 110 -1.98 9.59 8.39
CA ILE A 110 -1.09 10.55 9.05
C ILE A 110 0.05 9.82 9.76
N LEU A 111 -0.25 8.82 10.58
CA LEU A 111 0.75 8.08 11.35
C LEU A 111 1.73 7.33 10.44
N ARG A 112 1.23 6.67 9.39
CA ARG A 112 2.07 5.98 8.42
C ARG A 112 2.97 6.95 7.66
N ASN A 113 2.46 8.13 7.29
CA ASN A 113 3.29 9.17 6.66
C ASN A 113 4.41 9.63 7.59
N LEU A 114 4.11 9.85 8.88
CA LEU A 114 5.12 10.19 9.87
C LEU A 114 6.16 9.08 10.06
N LEU A 115 5.75 7.81 10.02
CA LEU A 115 6.65 6.65 10.11
C LEU A 115 7.62 6.58 8.92
N ILE A 116 7.11 6.74 7.69
CA ILE A 116 7.95 6.79 6.48
C ILE A 116 9.00 7.89 6.63
N ARG A 117 8.56 9.09 7.01
CA ARG A 117 9.47 10.23 7.22
C ARG A 117 10.48 9.96 8.33
N TYR A 118 10.10 9.27 9.40
CA TYR A 118 11.01 8.92 10.48
C TYR A 118 12.14 8.02 9.98
N TRP A 119 11.80 6.96 9.24
CA TRP A 119 12.78 6.05 8.66
C TRP A 119 13.67 6.71 7.60
N GLU A 120 13.14 7.66 6.85
CA GLU A 120 13.90 8.45 5.88
C GLU A 120 14.67 9.63 6.50
N CYS A 121 14.59 9.83 7.83
CA CYS A 121 15.19 10.97 8.54
C CYS A 121 14.68 12.35 8.05
N LEU A 122 13.41 12.41 7.64
CA LEU A 122 12.67 13.58 7.15
C LEU A 122 11.61 14.11 8.13
N ILE A 123 11.65 13.68 9.41
CA ILE A 123 10.84 14.27 10.49
C ILE A 123 11.36 15.68 10.80
N TYR A 124 10.99 16.63 9.95
CA TYR A 124 11.24 18.08 10.06
C TYR A 124 12.54 18.42 10.80
N VAL A 125 13.70 18.16 10.19
CA VAL A 125 14.84 19.04 10.46
C VAL A 125 14.61 20.24 9.56
N SER A 126 14.01 21.30 10.11
CA SER A 126 14.20 22.64 9.57
C SER A 126 15.68 22.97 9.71
N ALA A 127 16.50 22.42 8.80
CA ALA A 127 17.83 22.92 8.58
C ALA A 127 17.62 24.27 7.88
N SER A 128 17.64 25.33 8.69
CA SER A 128 17.93 26.64 8.14
C SER A 128 19.25 26.54 7.35
N PRO A 129 19.44 27.27 6.23
CA PRO A 129 20.64 27.18 5.39
C PRO A 129 21.98 27.40 6.14
N ASP A 130 21.91 27.87 7.39
CA ASP A 130 23.02 28.09 8.31
C ASP A 130 23.30 26.91 9.27
N GLY A 131 22.62 25.78 9.13
CA GLY A 131 22.88 24.56 9.91
C GLY A 131 22.43 24.63 11.37
N ARG A 132 21.58 25.60 11.74
CA ARG A 132 20.99 25.64 13.08
C ARG A 132 19.69 24.85 13.09
N VAL A 133 19.60 23.91 14.04
CA VAL A 133 18.35 23.26 14.43
C VAL A 133 17.58 24.27 15.27
N ILE A 134 16.41 24.71 14.80
CA ILE A 134 15.44 25.48 15.61
C ILE A 134 14.70 24.55 16.57
#